data_AF-A0A533RIB9-F1
#
_entry.id   AF-A0A533RIB9-F1
#
_cell.length_a   1.000
_cell.length_b   1.000
_cell.length_c   1.000
_cell.angle_alpha   90.00
_cell.angle_beta   90.00
_cell.angle_gamma   90.00
#
_symmetry.space_group_name_H-M   'P 1'
#
loop_
_entity.id
_entity.type
_entity.pdbx_description
1 polymer ?
#
loop_
_entity_poly.entity_id
_entity_poly.type
_entity_poly.pdbx_seq_one_letter_code
_entity_poly.pdbx_strand_id
1 'polypeptide(L)'
;MEPPRDLAPCLIGEGTITEPRDMIRALETLEGLRYTYTVDGVVMAEGTAALVKLMADDESATLLVNGCLFLNTESFRYLTFSRPEEEGGEWVFELHGDGSLLRLVPEDSVEPRTEERAAAARMMENGGVDPAPFAPLDAGGDELDQRRTPRAPSRLRRAPPPRAGW
;
A
#
# COMPACT_ATOMS: atom_id res chain seq x y z
N MET A 1 -11.97 -17.58 -51.23
CA MET A 1 -11.28 -18.10 -50.05
C MET A 1 -10.77 -16.86 -49.32
N GLU A 2 -11.37 -16.52 -48.18
CA GLU A 2 -10.99 -15.33 -47.42
C GLU A 2 -9.58 -15.56 -46.84
N PRO A 3 -8.68 -14.57 -46.87
CA PRO A 3 -7.34 -14.73 -46.30
C PRO A 3 -7.46 -15.01 -44.80
N PRO A 4 -6.61 -15.88 -44.23
CA PRO A 4 -6.60 -16.14 -42.80
C PRO A 4 -6.37 -14.82 -42.06
N ARG A 5 -7.22 -14.53 -41.07
CA ARG A 5 -7.04 -13.36 -40.20
C ARG A 5 -5.90 -13.64 -39.24
N ASP A 6 -5.08 -12.62 -39.01
CA ASP A 6 -4.05 -12.69 -37.97
C ASP A 6 -4.73 -12.91 -36.62
N LEU A 7 -4.30 -13.96 -35.93
CA LEU A 7 -4.77 -14.27 -34.59
C LEU A 7 -4.08 -13.34 -33.59
N ALA A 8 -4.80 -12.99 -32.54
CA ALA A 8 -4.18 -12.35 -31.38
C ALA A 8 -3.12 -13.28 -30.78
N PRO A 9 -2.04 -12.73 -30.18
CA PRO A 9 -1.02 -13.53 -29.52
C PRO A 9 -1.60 -14.33 -28.35
N CYS A 10 -1.05 -15.53 -28.12
CA CYS A 10 -1.40 -16.41 -27.01
C CYS A 10 -0.15 -16.63 -26.15
N LEU A 11 -0.16 -16.11 -24.93
CA LEU A 11 0.96 -16.18 -23.99
C LEU A 11 0.55 -17.05 -22.80
N ILE A 12 1.34 -18.08 -22.48
CA ILE A 12 1.06 -19.04 -21.41
C ILE A 12 2.38 -19.35 -20.69
N GLY A 13 2.41 -19.19 -19.36
CA GLY A 13 3.58 -19.52 -18.53
C GLY A 13 4.64 -18.41 -18.52
N GLU A 14 4.96 -17.85 -19.68
CA GLU A 14 5.86 -16.72 -19.83
C GLU A 14 5.50 -15.90 -21.07
N GLY A 15 5.97 -14.65 -21.12
CA GLY A 15 5.83 -13.85 -22.31
C GLY A 15 6.18 -12.38 -22.13
N THR A 16 6.15 -11.67 -23.26
CA THR A 16 6.34 -10.21 -23.33
C THR A 16 5.06 -9.58 -23.87
N ILE A 17 4.52 -8.63 -23.13
CA ILE A 17 3.31 -7.87 -23.45
C ILE A 17 3.71 -6.44 -23.77
N THR A 18 3.29 -5.94 -24.94
CA THR A 18 3.52 -4.55 -25.36
C THR A 18 2.24 -3.72 -25.36
N GLU A 19 1.07 -4.35 -25.37
CA GLU A 19 -0.21 -3.67 -25.38
C GLU A 19 -0.60 -3.26 -23.95
N PRO A 20 -0.78 -1.95 -23.64
CA PRO A 20 -1.05 -1.45 -22.29
C PRO A 20 -2.27 -2.12 -21.64
N ARG A 21 -3.31 -2.43 -22.42
CA ARG A 21 -4.52 -3.13 -21.94
C ARG A 21 -4.21 -4.54 -21.45
N ASP A 22 -3.36 -5.27 -22.16
CA ASP A 22 -2.99 -6.63 -21.76
C ASP A 22 -1.99 -6.60 -20.59
N MET A 23 -1.15 -5.56 -20.47
CA MET A 23 -0.31 -5.36 -19.28
C MET A 23 -1.18 -5.17 -18.03
N ILE A 24 -2.24 -4.35 -18.11
CA ILE A 24 -3.21 -4.20 -17.01
C ILE A 24 -3.79 -5.56 -16.63
N ARG A 25 -4.30 -6.33 -17.60
CA ARG A 25 -4.90 -7.65 -17.34
C ARG A 25 -3.95 -8.63 -16.67
N ALA A 26 -2.66 -8.59 -17.00
CA ALA A 26 -1.65 -9.41 -16.32
C ALA A 26 -1.43 -8.95 -14.86
N LEU A 27 -1.33 -7.65 -14.64
CA LEU A 27 -1.03 -7.04 -13.34
C LEU A 27 -2.24 -7.04 -12.38
N GLU A 28 -3.47 -7.12 -12.87
CA GLU A 28 -4.70 -7.22 -12.06
C GLU A 28 -4.72 -8.47 -11.16
N THR A 29 -3.84 -9.44 -11.45
CA THR A 29 -3.66 -10.64 -10.62
C THR A 29 -2.87 -10.38 -9.33
N LEU A 30 -2.30 -9.18 -9.17
CA LEU A 30 -1.46 -8.80 -8.03
C LEU A 30 -2.28 -8.03 -6.99
N GLU A 31 -2.06 -8.35 -5.71
CA GLU A 31 -2.62 -7.58 -4.58
C GLU A 31 -1.50 -6.99 -3.71
N GLY A 32 -0.81 -7.84 -2.95
CA GLY A 32 0.42 -7.51 -2.24
C GLY A 32 1.64 -7.96 -3.05
N LEU A 33 2.70 -7.17 -3.04
CA LEU A 33 3.92 -7.47 -3.79
C LEU A 33 5.18 -6.92 -3.14
N ARG A 34 6.31 -7.57 -3.46
CA ARG A 34 7.66 -7.04 -3.29
C ARG A 34 8.08 -6.38 -4.59
N TYR A 35 8.73 -5.22 -4.48
CA TYR A 35 9.24 -4.49 -5.63
C TYR A 35 10.74 -4.21 -5.52
N THR A 36 11.37 -4.13 -6.69
CA THR A 36 12.71 -3.57 -6.87
C THR A 36 12.64 -2.63 -8.05
N TYR A 37 12.98 -1.35 -7.82
CA TYR A 37 13.05 -0.33 -8.86
C TYR A 37 14.51 0.02 -9.15
N THR A 38 14.88 -0.08 -10.41
CA THR A 38 16.25 0.08 -10.89
C THR A 38 16.26 1.11 -12.02
N VAL A 39 17.27 1.98 -12.03
CA VAL A 39 17.53 2.94 -13.13
C VAL A 39 18.98 2.78 -13.56
N ASP A 40 19.20 2.56 -14.86
CA ASP A 40 20.51 2.32 -15.47
C ASP A 40 21.32 1.21 -14.75
N GLY A 41 20.61 0.16 -14.30
CA GLY A 41 21.19 -0.97 -13.57
C GLY A 41 21.46 -0.71 -12.08
N VAL A 42 21.19 0.49 -11.57
CA VAL A 42 21.37 0.84 -10.15
C VAL A 42 20.04 0.75 -9.42
N VAL A 43 20.00 -0.01 -8.31
CA VAL A 43 18.81 -0.11 -7.47
C VAL A 43 18.55 1.23 -6.79
N MET A 44 17.41 1.84 -7.10
CA MET A 44 16.97 3.12 -6.53
C MET A 44 16.12 2.91 -5.28
N ALA A 45 15.25 1.90 -5.30
CA ALA A 45 14.34 1.58 -4.20
C ALA A 45 13.92 0.11 -4.23
N GLU A 46 13.65 -0.45 -3.06
CA GLU A 46 13.10 -1.80 -2.89
C GLU A 46 12.22 -1.86 -1.65
N GLY A 47 11.28 -2.80 -1.61
CA GLY A 47 10.41 -2.98 -0.46
C GLY A 47 9.14 -3.75 -0.78
N THR A 48 8.11 -3.54 0.04
CA THR A 48 6.77 -4.10 -0.17
C THR A 48 5.76 -3.00 -0.47
N ALA A 49 4.74 -3.33 -1.25
CA ALA A 49 3.62 -2.44 -1.56
C ALA A 49 2.33 -3.23 -1.79
N ALA A 50 1.20 -2.56 -1.62
CA ALA A 50 -0.07 -3.02 -2.15
C ALA A 50 -0.35 -2.33 -3.48
N LEU A 51 -0.76 -3.10 -4.49
CA LEU A 51 -1.30 -2.55 -5.72
C LEU A 51 -2.68 -1.96 -5.43
N VAL A 52 -2.81 -0.65 -5.61
CA VAL A 52 -4.06 0.08 -5.32
C VAL A 52 -4.84 0.34 -6.59
N LYS A 53 -4.15 0.72 -7.67
CA LYS A 53 -4.79 1.09 -8.93
C LYS A 53 -3.86 0.79 -10.11
N LEU A 54 -4.46 0.30 -11.19
CA LEU A 54 -3.85 0.15 -12.50
C LEU A 54 -4.45 1.16 -13.46
N MET A 55 -3.61 1.78 -14.28
CA MET A 55 -3.99 2.81 -15.24
C MET A 55 -3.25 2.59 -16.55
N ALA A 56 -3.86 3.03 -17.65
CA ALA A 56 -3.21 3.24 -18.94
C ALA A 56 -3.62 4.65 -19.38
N ASP A 57 -2.91 5.64 -18.88
CA ASP A 57 -3.25 7.06 -19.01
C ASP A 57 -1.99 7.86 -19.35
N ASP A 58 -1.99 8.64 -20.42
CA ASP A 58 -0.82 9.38 -20.88
C ASP A 58 -0.51 10.62 -20.02
N GLU A 59 -1.45 11.06 -19.19
CA GLU A 59 -1.32 12.22 -18.31
C GLU A 59 -0.93 11.88 -16.86
N SER A 60 -0.95 10.60 -16.48
CA SER A 60 -0.68 10.14 -15.10
C SER A 60 0.69 9.50 -14.93
N ALA A 61 1.26 9.58 -13.73
CA ALA A 61 2.53 8.91 -13.39
C ALA A 61 2.30 7.59 -12.63
N THR A 62 3.28 6.69 -12.72
CA THR A 62 3.42 5.60 -11.74
C THR A 62 3.94 6.16 -10.42
N LEU A 63 3.25 5.87 -9.32
CA LEU A 63 3.57 6.39 -7.99
C LEU A 63 3.57 5.28 -6.94
N LEU A 64 4.61 5.26 -6.12
CA LEU A 64 4.68 4.41 -4.92
C LEU A 64 4.90 5.30 -3.70
N VAL A 65 3.87 5.46 -2.88
CA VAL A 65 3.91 6.32 -1.69
C VAL A 65 3.20 5.61 -0.54
N ASN A 66 3.80 5.62 0.65
CA ASN A 66 3.24 4.97 1.85
C ASN A 66 2.92 3.47 1.67
N GLY A 67 3.68 2.75 0.82
CA GLY A 67 3.43 1.34 0.51
C GLY A 67 2.18 1.11 -0.36
N CYS A 68 1.63 2.15 -0.97
CA CYS A 68 0.56 2.08 -1.96
C CYS A 68 1.15 2.32 -3.35
N LEU A 69 0.95 1.37 -4.25
CA LEU A 69 1.38 1.44 -5.64
C LEU A 69 0.20 1.80 -6.54
N PHE A 70 0.31 2.93 -7.22
CA PHE A 70 -0.53 3.34 -8.34
C PHE A 70 0.31 3.16 -9.60
N LEU A 71 0.03 2.11 -10.37
CA LEU A 71 0.85 1.73 -11.52
C LEU A 71 0.16 2.19 -12.80
N ASN A 72 0.89 2.97 -13.60
CA ASN A 72 0.48 3.34 -14.94
C ASN A 72 1.31 2.58 -15.97
N THR A 73 0.66 1.78 -16.81
CA THR A 73 1.33 0.97 -17.84
C THR A 73 1.94 1.82 -18.95
N GLU A 74 1.41 3.03 -19.19
CA GLU A 74 1.99 4.02 -20.12
C GLU A 74 3.34 4.57 -19.64
N SER A 75 3.72 4.35 -18.36
CA SER A 75 5.07 4.66 -17.87
C SER A 75 6.14 3.67 -18.35
N PHE A 76 5.75 2.59 -19.01
CA PHE A 76 6.64 1.49 -19.42
C PHE A 76 6.42 1.11 -20.89
N ARG A 77 7.46 0.57 -21.53
CA ARG A 77 7.45 0.13 -22.93
C ARG A 77 6.80 -1.24 -23.10
N TYR A 78 7.12 -2.15 -22.18
CA TYR A 78 6.61 -3.50 -22.20
C TYR A 78 6.71 -4.12 -20.81
N LEU A 79 5.91 -5.16 -20.61
CA LEU A 79 5.94 -6.02 -19.44
C LEU A 79 6.44 -7.40 -19.87
N THR A 80 7.34 -7.99 -19.12
CA THR A 80 7.58 -9.44 -19.20
C THR A 80 7.04 -10.11 -17.95
N PHE A 81 6.61 -11.34 -18.10
CA PHE A 81 6.23 -12.17 -16.96
C PHE A 81 6.79 -13.58 -17.18
N SER A 82 7.25 -14.19 -16.11
CA SER A 82 7.75 -15.56 -16.13
C SER A 82 7.68 -16.15 -14.73
N ARG A 83 7.79 -17.48 -14.68
CA ARG A 83 7.97 -18.22 -13.44
C ARG A 83 9.27 -19.02 -13.58
N PRO A 84 10.25 -18.84 -12.68
CA PRO A 84 11.48 -19.65 -12.72
C PRO A 84 11.14 -21.14 -12.70
N GLU A 85 11.87 -21.94 -13.47
CA GLU A 85 11.65 -23.40 -13.60
C GLU A 85 11.98 -24.18 -12.31
N GLU A 86 12.60 -23.55 -11.32
CA GLU A 86 12.85 -24.17 -10.02
C GLU A 86 11.53 -24.49 -9.30
N GLU A 87 11.45 -25.67 -8.70
CA GLU A 87 10.25 -26.20 -8.05
C GLU A 87 9.80 -25.23 -6.93
N GLY A 88 8.68 -24.55 -7.14
CA GLY A 88 8.16 -23.53 -6.22
C GLY A 88 8.55 -22.08 -6.54
N GLY A 89 9.14 -21.79 -7.70
CA GLY A 89 9.48 -20.43 -8.13
C GLY A 89 8.27 -19.48 -8.05
N GLU A 90 8.50 -18.24 -7.61
CA GLU A 90 7.49 -17.19 -7.56
C GLU A 90 7.31 -16.57 -8.95
N TRP A 91 6.09 -16.12 -9.26
CA TRP A 91 5.89 -15.32 -10.48
C TRP A 91 6.69 -14.03 -10.39
N VAL A 92 7.32 -13.65 -11.50
CA VAL A 92 8.06 -12.41 -11.62
C VAL A 92 7.46 -11.61 -12.77
N PHE A 93 7.15 -10.35 -12.50
CA PHE A 93 6.70 -9.39 -13.49
C PHE A 93 7.76 -8.29 -13.60
N GLU A 94 8.20 -7.96 -14.80
CA GLU A 94 9.19 -6.94 -15.05
C GLU A 94 8.64 -5.92 -16.03
N LEU A 95 8.46 -4.67 -15.56
CA LEU A 95 8.05 -3.56 -16.41
C LEU A 95 9.30 -2.78 -16.83
N HIS A 96 9.52 -2.72 -18.13
CA HIS A 96 10.70 -2.09 -18.72
C HIS A 96 10.33 -0.74 -19.31
N GLY A 97 10.95 0.32 -18.79
CA GLY A 97 10.90 1.67 -19.36
C GLY A 97 12.20 2.02 -20.09
N ASP A 98 12.36 3.28 -20.44
CA ASP A 98 13.59 3.79 -21.05
C ASP A 98 14.68 3.94 -19.97
N GLY A 99 15.49 2.90 -19.79
CA GLY A 99 16.57 2.86 -18.79
C GLY A 99 16.12 2.50 -17.37
N SER A 100 14.80 2.40 -17.12
CA SER A 100 14.24 1.97 -15.84
C SER A 100 13.66 0.57 -15.90
N LEU A 101 13.72 -0.16 -14.79
CA LEU A 101 13.10 -1.48 -14.59
C LEU A 101 12.36 -1.50 -13.26
N LEU A 102 11.07 -1.82 -13.28
CA LEU A 102 10.28 -2.12 -12.10
C LEU A 102 10.01 -3.63 -12.08
N ARG A 103 10.66 -4.34 -11.16
CA ARG A 103 10.45 -5.76 -10.92
C ARG A 103 9.47 -5.96 -9.78
N LEU A 104 8.45 -6.78 -10.00
CA LEU A 104 7.38 -7.10 -9.05
C LEU A 104 7.34 -8.63 -8.81
N VAL A 105 7.23 -9.02 -7.56
CA VAL A 105 7.02 -10.41 -7.14
C VAL A 105 5.78 -10.44 -6.23
N PRO A 106 4.72 -11.18 -6.56
CA PRO A 106 3.55 -11.28 -5.70
C PRO A 106 3.92 -11.79 -4.31
N GLU A 107 3.27 -11.29 -3.28
CA GLU A 107 3.33 -11.88 -1.93
C GLU A 107 2.10 -12.75 -1.70
N ASP A 108 2.30 -14.01 -1.32
CA ASP A 108 1.24 -14.97 -0.97
C ASP A 108 0.53 -14.66 0.37
N SER A 109 0.51 -13.39 0.81
CA SER A 109 -0.12 -13.03 2.08
C SER A 109 -1.64 -13.07 1.95
N VAL A 110 -2.23 -14.22 2.23
CA VAL A 110 -3.67 -14.42 2.52
C VAL A 110 -3.99 -13.82 3.88
N GLU A 111 -3.76 -12.52 4.06
CA GLU A 111 -4.40 -11.77 5.13
C GLU A 111 -5.28 -10.71 4.48
N PRO A 112 -6.61 -10.86 4.51
CA PRO A 112 -7.50 -9.84 4.00
C PRO A 112 -7.23 -8.56 4.78
N ARG A 113 -6.57 -7.59 4.14
CA ARG A 113 -6.31 -6.29 4.78
C ARG A 113 -7.66 -5.65 5.04
N THR A 114 -7.88 -5.33 6.32
CA THR A 114 -9.09 -4.72 6.89
C THR A 114 -9.66 -3.68 5.94
N GLU A 115 -10.96 -3.84 5.64
CA GLU A 115 -11.77 -3.04 4.71
C GLU A 115 -11.59 -1.52 4.88
N GLU A 116 -11.13 -1.08 6.05
CA GLU A 116 -10.86 0.30 6.43
C GLU A 116 -9.81 1.02 5.56
N ARG A 117 -8.72 0.35 5.14
CA ARG A 117 -7.69 0.98 4.28
C ARG A 117 -8.07 0.98 2.81
N ALA A 118 -8.74 -0.08 2.34
CA ALA A 118 -9.31 -0.12 0.99
C ALA A 118 -10.48 0.87 0.86
N ALA A 119 -11.27 1.06 1.91
CA ALA A 119 -12.32 2.08 2.00
C ALA A 119 -11.74 3.50 1.97
N ALA A 120 -10.60 3.75 2.62
CA ALA A 120 -9.92 5.04 2.55
C ALA A 120 -9.44 5.38 1.13
N ALA A 121 -8.95 4.39 0.38
CA ALA A 121 -8.59 4.58 -1.04
C ALA A 121 -9.83 4.82 -1.91
N ARG A 122 -10.93 4.08 -1.70
CA ARG A 122 -12.21 4.29 -2.39
C ARG A 122 -12.88 5.62 -2.05
N MET A 123 -12.65 6.16 -0.84
CA MET A 123 -13.15 7.48 -0.43
C MET A 123 -12.47 8.64 -1.16
N MET A 124 -11.26 8.47 -1.71
CA MET A 124 -10.60 9.52 -2.49
C MET A 124 -11.06 9.59 -3.96
N GLU A 125 -11.77 8.58 -4.47
CA GLU A 125 -12.21 8.52 -5.87
C GLU A 125 -13.56 9.24 -6.10
N ASN A 126 -14.31 9.55 -5.03
CA ASN A 126 -15.53 10.34 -5.08
C ASN A 126 -15.30 11.73 -4.48
N GLY A 127 -14.77 12.65 -5.29
CA GLY A 127 -14.64 14.06 -4.94
C GLY A 127 -15.98 14.69 -4.52
N GLY A 128 -16.10 14.96 -3.23
CA GLY A 128 -17.20 15.71 -2.63
C GLY A 128 -16.77 16.22 -1.26
N VAL A 129 -16.14 17.39 -1.25
CA VAL A 129 -15.71 18.10 -0.04
C VAL A 129 -16.94 18.55 0.75
N ASP A 130 -17.07 18.09 2.00
CA ASP A 130 -17.81 18.82 3.02
C ASP A 130 -16.98 18.86 4.32
N PRO A 131 -16.33 19.99 4.64
CA PRO A 131 -15.57 20.14 5.87
C PRO A 131 -16.53 20.52 6.99
N ALA A 132 -17.13 19.53 7.65
CA ALA A 132 -17.75 19.78 8.94
C ALA A 132 -16.64 20.06 9.99
N PRO A 133 -16.77 21.13 10.77
CA PRO A 133 -15.67 21.67 11.55
C PRO A 133 -15.34 20.80 12.75
N PHE A 134 -14.04 20.74 13.04
CA PHE A 134 -13.47 20.26 14.30
C PHE A 134 -14.15 20.99 15.46
N ALA A 135 -15.04 20.31 16.21
CA ALA A 135 -15.58 20.85 17.44
C ALA A 135 -14.45 20.89 18.50
N PRO A 136 -14.26 22.02 19.19
CA PRO A 136 -13.14 22.23 20.09
C PRO A 136 -13.29 21.40 21.37
N LEU A 137 -12.13 21.04 21.94
CA LEU A 137 -11.97 20.56 23.31
C LEU A 137 -12.59 21.58 24.27
N ASP A 138 -13.69 21.22 24.94
CA ASP A 138 -14.23 22.05 26.00
C ASP A 138 -13.51 21.74 27.31
N ALA A 139 -12.73 22.72 27.75
CA ALA A 139 -12.06 22.76 29.03
C ALA A 139 -12.81 23.74 29.93
N GLY A 140 -13.36 23.22 31.04
CA GLY A 140 -13.55 23.95 32.29
C GLY A 140 -14.95 24.47 32.59
N GLY A 141 -15.37 24.32 33.85
CA GLY A 141 -16.45 25.12 34.43
C GLY A 141 -17.24 24.40 35.52
N ASP A 142 -16.98 24.76 36.77
CA ASP A 142 -17.57 24.25 38.00
C ASP A 142 -19.10 24.36 38.11
N GLU A 143 -19.73 23.38 38.76
CA GLU A 143 -20.94 23.63 39.57
C GLU A 143 -20.83 22.85 40.89
N LEU A 144 -20.46 23.57 41.96
CA LEU A 144 -20.75 23.24 43.35
C LEU A 144 -22.29 23.29 43.50
N ASP A 145 -22.97 22.42 44.25
CA ASP A 145 -22.99 22.53 45.71
C ASP A 145 -23.81 21.42 46.44
N GLN A 146 -23.41 21.18 47.69
CA GLN A 146 -24.09 20.56 48.85
C GLN A 146 -24.78 19.20 48.70
N ARG A 147 -24.23 18.15 49.35
CA ARG A 147 -24.79 17.56 50.60
C ARG A 147 -23.73 16.82 51.44
N ARG A 148 -23.54 17.31 52.67
CA ARG A 148 -23.16 16.60 53.92
C ARG A 148 -21.74 16.01 54.06
N THR A 149 -20.89 16.74 54.78
CA THR A 149 -19.83 16.21 55.68
C THR A 149 -20.36 16.18 57.14
N PRO A 150 -19.63 15.69 58.19
CA PRO A 150 -18.28 15.07 58.24
C PRO A 150 -18.18 13.79 59.12
N ARG A 151 -17.07 13.02 59.02
CA ARG A 151 -16.26 12.65 60.21
C ARG A 151 -14.87 12.05 59.88
N ALA A 152 -13.88 12.86 60.27
CA ALA A 152 -12.53 12.61 60.81
C ALA A 152 -11.56 11.56 60.21
N PRO A 153 -10.31 11.98 59.89
CA PRO A 153 -9.20 11.10 59.51
C PRO A 153 -8.36 10.65 60.72
N SER A 154 -7.98 9.37 60.77
CA SER A 154 -6.95 8.89 61.70
C SER A 154 -5.56 8.98 61.07
N ARG A 155 -4.73 9.81 61.70
CA ARG A 155 -3.29 9.94 61.46
C ARG A 155 -2.56 8.75 62.09
N LEU A 156 -1.65 8.13 61.36
CA LEU A 156 -0.40 7.57 61.91
C LEU A 156 0.71 7.79 60.86
N ARG A 157 1.47 8.87 61.00
CA ARG A 157 2.78 9.01 61.67
C ARG A 157 3.96 8.66 60.74
N ARG A 158 4.78 9.68 60.54
CA ARG A 158 6.00 9.79 59.71
C ARG A 158 7.23 9.05 60.29
N ALA A 159 8.03 8.50 59.37
CA ALA A 159 9.50 8.59 59.16
C ALA A 159 10.49 7.97 60.19
N PRO A 160 11.84 7.89 59.95
CA PRO A 160 12.68 8.09 58.73
C PRO A 160 13.72 6.93 58.47
N PRO A 161 14.63 7.01 57.45
CA PRO A 161 15.67 6.01 57.10
C PRO A 161 17.00 6.26 57.87
N PRO A 162 18.10 5.44 57.84
CA PRO A 162 19.04 5.22 56.69
C PRO A 162 19.67 3.77 56.71
N ARG A 163 20.63 3.28 55.90
CA ARG A 163 21.92 3.79 55.38
C ARG A 163 22.42 2.96 54.18
N ALA A 164 23.26 3.60 53.39
CA ALA A 164 24.13 3.05 52.36
C ALA A 164 25.11 1.97 52.88
N GLY A 165 25.52 1.08 51.99
CA GLY A 165 26.61 0.13 52.16
C GLY A 165 27.01 -0.48 50.81
N TRP A 166 27.98 0.19 50.16
CA TRP A 166 29.03 -0.29 49.25
C TRP A 166 28.84 -1.63 48.54
#